data_AF-A0A1K2I375-F1
#
_entry.id   AF-A0A1K2I375-F1
#
_cell.length_a   1.000
_cell.length_b   1.000
_cell.length_c   1.000
_cell.angle_alpha   90.00
_cell.angle_beta   90.00
_cell.angle_gamma   90.00
#
_symmetry.space_group_name_H-M   'P 1'
#
loop_
_entity.id
_entity.type
_entity.pdbx_description
1 polymer ?
#
loop_
_entity_poly.entity_id
_entity_poly.type
_entity_poly.pdbx_seq_one_letter_code
_entity_poly.pdbx_strand_id
1 'polypeptide(L)'
;MVALANGRCRFHGGKTPKGADWHKPVFSDGKTPGGQDKLNRKLYDLERARQKRAQRLATMTPAERAAYRKWHEARQPSQAARISYRERKRQAQEAKAALAHAAGRDSADPELLRLDEKIRRLEEQAAALMAKRADTAATIEELGIFG
;
A
#
# COMPACT_ATOMS: atom_id res chain seq x y z
N MET A 1 -21.17 -14.27 -22.61
CA MET A 1 -21.12 -13.82 -24.01
C MET A 1 -19.95 -14.52 -24.68
N VAL A 2 -20.23 -15.47 -25.57
CA VAL A 2 -19.21 -16.32 -26.19
C VAL A 2 -18.76 -15.67 -27.51
N ALA A 3 -17.45 -15.54 -27.72
CA ALA A 3 -16.91 -15.11 -29.01
C ALA A 3 -17.15 -16.24 -30.03
N LEU A 4 -17.55 -15.87 -31.25
CA LEU A 4 -17.66 -16.82 -32.36
C LEU A 4 -16.28 -17.43 -32.66
N ALA A 5 -16.25 -18.55 -33.39
CA ALA A 5 -15.01 -19.25 -33.75
C ALA A 5 -13.98 -18.33 -34.46
N ASN A 6 -14.45 -17.27 -35.14
CA ASN A 6 -13.62 -16.24 -35.78
C ASN A 6 -13.08 -15.16 -34.81
N GLY A 7 -13.26 -15.33 -33.50
CA GLY A 7 -12.82 -14.39 -32.47
C GLY A 7 -13.63 -13.09 -32.38
N ARG A 8 -14.80 -13.01 -33.04
CA ARG A 8 -15.68 -11.83 -33.00
C ARG A 8 -16.87 -12.01 -32.07
N CYS A 9 -17.37 -10.92 -31.50
CA CYS A 9 -18.57 -10.97 -30.69
C CYS A 9 -19.80 -11.14 -31.56
N ARG A 10 -20.71 -12.05 -31.19
CA ARG A 10 -22.03 -12.20 -31.85
C ARG A 10 -22.86 -10.90 -31.84
N PHE A 11 -22.77 -10.10 -30.78
CA PHE A 11 -23.63 -8.94 -30.60
C PHE A 11 -23.03 -7.63 -31.14
N HIS A 12 -21.70 -7.53 -31.17
CA HIS A 12 -21.02 -6.28 -31.51
C HIS A 12 -20.18 -6.39 -32.80
N GLY A 13 -20.01 -7.59 -33.38
CA GLY A 13 -19.28 -7.85 -34.62
C GLY A 13 -17.76 -7.61 -34.58
N GLY A 14 -17.26 -6.93 -33.55
CA GLY A 14 -15.84 -6.63 -33.35
C GLY A 14 -15.04 -7.81 -32.80
N LYS A 15 -13.72 -7.81 -33.04
CA LYS A 15 -12.78 -8.72 -32.38
C LYS A 15 -12.93 -8.58 -30.87
N THR A 16 -13.22 -9.68 -30.21
CA THR A 16 -13.35 -9.72 -28.75
C THR A 16 -12.06 -10.29 -28.20
N PRO A 17 -11.27 -9.49 -27.46
CA PRO A 17 -10.05 -10.00 -26.84
C PRO A 17 -10.40 -11.07 -25.79
N LYS A 18 -9.43 -11.89 -25.41
CA LYS A 18 -9.59 -12.97 -24.42
C LYS A 18 -8.51 -12.88 -23.34
N GLY A 19 -8.72 -13.57 -22.22
CA GLY A 19 -7.72 -13.64 -21.14
C GLY A 19 -7.39 -12.26 -20.55
N ALA A 20 -6.10 -11.92 -20.48
CA ALA A 20 -5.62 -10.67 -19.89
C ALA A 20 -6.04 -9.40 -20.67
N ASP A 21 -6.46 -9.55 -21.91
CA ASP A 21 -6.94 -8.44 -22.74
C ASP A 21 -8.46 -8.26 -22.67
N TRP A 22 -9.14 -9.08 -21.86
CA TRP A 22 -10.57 -8.94 -21.61
C TRP A 22 -10.91 -7.54 -21.08
N HIS A 23 -12.00 -6.95 -21.60
CA HIS A 23 -12.43 -5.56 -21.37
C HIS A 23 -11.50 -4.44 -21.88
N LYS A 24 -10.36 -4.72 -22.52
CA LYS A 24 -9.54 -3.68 -23.14
C LYS A 24 -10.21 -3.17 -24.43
N PRO A 25 -10.15 -1.85 -24.71
CA PRO A 25 -10.55 -1.32 -26.01
C PRO A 25 -9.68 -1.93 -27.11
N VAL A 26 -10.33 -2.49 -28.14
CA VAL A 26 -9.66 -2.86 -29.39
C VAL A 26 -9.86 -1.74 -30.38
N PHE A 27 -8.76 -1.29 -30.98
CA PHE A 27 -8.75 -0.20 -31.96
C PHE A 27 -8.75 -0.78 -33.38
N SER A 28 -9.44 -0.08 -34.27
CA SER A 28 -9.46 -0.40 -35.71
C SER A 28 -8.15 0.06 -36.34
N ASP A 29 -7.66 -0.67 -37.34
CA ASP A 29 -6.55 -0.18 -38.16
C ASP A 29 -7.05 0.98 -39.04
N GLY A 30 -6.50 2.17 -38.81
CA GLY A 30 -6.84 3.39 -39.53
C GLY A 30 -6.55 3.34 -41.03
N LYS A 31 -5.72 2.40 -41.49
CA LYS A 31 -5.35 2.25 -42.91
C LYS A 31 -6.36 1.43 -43.72
N THR A 32 -7.37 0.84 -43.09
CA THR A 32 -8.41 0.07 -43.77
C THR A 32 -9.57 0.96 -44.23
N PRO A 33 -10.32 0.59 -45.29
CA PRO A 33 -11.52 1.33 -45.68
C PRO A 33 -12.52 1.47 -44.51
N GLY A 34 -12.84 2.72 -44.13
CA GLY A 34 -13.67 3.04 -42.97
C GLY A 34 -13.03 2.73 -41.60
N GLY A 35 -11.74 2.39 -41.56
CA GLY A 35 -10.99 2.11 -40.34
C GLY A 35 -10.75 3.35 -39.49
N GLN A 36 -10.45 4.47 -40.14
CA GLN A 36 -10.26 5.76 -39.48
C GLN A 36 -11.55 6.28 -38.82
N ASP A 37 -12.70 6.17 -39.48
CA ASP A 37 -13.99 6.54 -38.89
C ASP A 37 -14.35 5.69 -37.67
N LYS A 38 -14.08 4.38 -37.74
CA LYS A 38 -14.29 3.47 -36.60
C LYS A 38 -13.34 3.78 -35.45
N LEU A 39 -12.08 4.13 -35.73
CA LEU A 39 -11.12 4.56 -34.74
C LEU A 39 -11.59 5.86 -34.06
N ASN A 40 -11.94 6.88 -34.84
CA ASN A 40 -12.41 8.17 -34.36
C ASN A 40 -13.67 8.01 -33.49
N ARG A 41 -14.65 7.22 -33.94
CA ARG A 41 -15.84 6.89 -33.14
C ARG A 41 -15.48 6.22 -31.81
N LYS A 42 -14.54 5.27 -31.84
CA LYS A 42 -14.10 4.58 -30.61
C LYS A 42 -13.44 5.54 -29.63
N LEU A 43 -12.58 6.43 -30.11
CA LEU A 43 -11.92 7.44 -29.28
C LEU A 43 -12.94 8.41 -28.68
N TYR A 44 -13.91 8.86 -29.49
CA TYR A 44 -15.01 9.70 -29.02
C TYR A 44 -15.83 9.01 -27.92
N ASP A 45 -16.22 7.75 -28.11
CA ASP A 45 -17.00 7.00 -27.11
C ASP A 45 -16.23 6.82 -25.80
N LEU A 46 -14.92 6.56 -25.88
CA LEU A 46 -14.05 6.42 -24.70
C LEU A 46 -13.94 7.74 -23.93
N GLU A 47 -13.73 8.85 -24.64
CA GLU A 47 -13.65 10.17 -24.01
C GLU A 47 -14.99 10.57 -23.39
N ARG A 48 -16.10 10.34 -24.09
CA ARG A 48 -17.45 10.59 -23.55
C ARG A 48 -17.71 9.77 -22.29
N ALA A 49 -17.31 8.51 -22.26
CA ALA A 49 -17.45 7.65 -21.07
C ALA A 49 -16.58 8.14 -19.90
N ARG A 50 -15.35 8.60 -20.18
CA ARG A 50 -14.45 9.20 -19.19
C ARG A 50 -15.05 10.47 -18.60
N GLN A 51 -15.56 11.38 -19.44
CA GLN A 51 -16.20 12.62 -19.00
C GLN A 51 -17.43 12.36 -18.13
N LYS A 52 -18.34 11.46 -18.56
CA LYS A 52 -19.51 11.06 -17.76
C LYS A 52 -19.12 10.51 -16.40
N ARG A 53 -18.05 9.70 -16.34
CA ARG A 53 -17.54 9.17 -15.07
C ARG A 53 -16.99 10.28 -14.18
N ALA A 54 -16.22 11.21 -14.74
CA ALA A 54 -15.69 12.35 -14.00
C ALA A 54 -16.81 13.23 -13.44
N GLN A 55 -17.82 13.56 -14.27
CA GLN A 55 -19.00 14.32 -13.84
C GLN A 55 -19.77 13.62 -12.72
N ARG A 56 -20.00 12.29 -12.85
CA ARG A 56 -20.64 11.50 -11.79
C ARG A 56 -19.85 11.54 -10.48
N LEU A 57 -18.52 11.45 -10.54
CA LEU A 57 -17.68 11.51 -9.34
C LEU A 57 -17.63 12.92 -8.73
N ALA A 58 -17.66 13.97 -9.56
CA ALA A 58 -17.68 15.36 -9.12
C ALA A 58 -19.01 15.73 -8.44
N THR A 59 -20.13 15.20 -8.95
CA THR A 59 -21.48 15.43 -8.40
C THR A 59 -21.78 14.59 -7.15
N MET A 60 -20.99 13.55 -6.86
CA MET A 60 -21.15 12.77 -5.63
C MET A 60 -20.87 13.62 -4.39
N THR A 61 -21.80 13.54 -3.44
CA THR A 61 -21.59 14.04 -2.08
C THR A 61 -20.48 13.25 -1.37
N PRO A 62 -19.89 13.78 -0.27
CA PRO A 62 -18.88 13.07 0.50
C PRO A 62 -19.37 11.70 1.03
N ALA A 63 -20.63 11.61 1.46
CA ALA A 63 -21.23 10.38 1.95
C ALA A 63 -21.36 9.32 0.84
N GLU A 64 -21.86 9.72 -0.34
CA GLU A 64 -21.97 8.84 -1.51
C GLU A 64 -20.59 8.37 -2.00
N ARG A 65 -19.59 9.26 -1.97
CA ARG A 65 -18.21 8.91 -2.34
C ARG A 65 -17.61 7.90 -1.36
N ALA A 66 -17.89 8.01 -0.07
CA ALA A 66 -17.48 7.02 0.93
C ALA A 66 -18.17 5.66 0.72
N ALA A 67 -19.48 5.64 0.46
CA ALA A 67 -20.22 4.42 0.14
C ALA A 67 -19.71 3.76 -1.16
N TYR A 68 -19.42 4.55 -2.19
CA TYR A 68 -18.88 4.07 -3.46
C TYR A 68 -17.50 3.42 -3.29
N ARG A 69 -16.62 4.02 -2.46
CA ARG A 69 -15.32 3.41 -2.10
C ARG A 69 -15.50 2.11 -1.34
N LYS A 70 -16.32 2.10 -0.28
CA LYS A 70 -16.63 0.88 0.48
C LYS A 70 -17.17 -0.23 -0.42
N TRP A 71 -18.05 0.09 -1.37
CA TRP A 71 -18.56 -0.88 -2.34
C TRP A 71 -17.46 -1.45 -3.25
N HIS A 72 -16.55 -0.61 -3.76
CA HIS A 72 -15.41 -1.06 -4.56
C HIS A 72 -14.43 -1.91 -3.75
N GLU A 73 -14.16 -1.55 -2.50
CA GLU A 73 -13.32 -2.31 -1.57
C GLU A 73 -13.93 -3.67 -1.22
N ALA A 74 -15.24 -3.70 -0.93
CA ALA A 74 -15.97 -4.93 -0.63
C ALA A 74 -16.09 -5.85 -1.84
N ARG A 75 -16.09 -5.28 -3.06
CA ARG A 75 -16.13 -6.06 -4.29
C ARG A 75 -14.77 -6.69 -4.55
N GLN A 76 -14.70 -7.98 -4.23
CA GLN A 76 -13.52 -8.81 -4.50
C GLN A 76 -12.99 -8.61 -5.93
N PRO A 77 -11.73 -8.19 -6.10
CA PRO A 77 -11.15 -7.92 -7.39
C PRO A 77 -10.94 -9.23 -8.19
N SER A 78 -10.42 -9.12 -9.41
CA SER A 78 -10.20 -10.24 -10.33
C SER A 78 -9.46 -11.41 -9.67
N GLN A 79 -9.55 -12.61 -10.24
CA GLN A 79 -8.89 -13.81 -9.71
C GLN A 79 -7.40 -13.59 -9.35
N ALA A 80 -6.65 -12.87 -10.19
CA ALA A 80 -5.26 -12.51 -9.92
C ALA A 80 -5.11 -11.64 -8.65
N ALA A 81 -5.98 -10.66 -8.47
CA ALA A 81 -5.98 -9.83 -7.28
C ALA A 81 -6.43 -10.61 -6.02
N ARG A 82 -7.30 -11.63 -6.16
CA ARG A 82 -7.63 -12.56 -5.08
C ARG A 82 -6.43 -13.42 -4.68
N ILE A 83 -5.67 -13.93 -5.65
CA ILE A 83 -4.45 -14.70 -5.39
C ILE A 83 -3.42 -13.82 -4.70
N SER A 84 -3.15 -12.63 -5.24
CA SER A 84 -2.21 -11.67 -4.64
C SER A 84 -2.63 -11.25 -3.22
N TYR A 85 -3.93 -11.05 -2.97
CA TYR A 85 -4.43 -10.75 -1.63
C TYR A 85 -4.23 -11.93 -0.66
N ARG A 86 -4.51 -13.17 -1.09
CA ARG A 86 -4.27 -14.38 -0.29
C ARG A 86 -2.79 -14.54 0.05
N GLU A 87 -1.92 -14.31 -0.92
CA GLU A 87 -0.47 -14.36 -0.76
C GLU A 87 0.02 -13.33 0.27
N ARG A 88 -0.39 -12.06 0.12
CA ARG A 88 -0.08 -11.00 1.08
C ARG A 88 -0.58 -11.33 2.49
N LYS A 89 -1.79 -11.88 2.60
CA LYS A 89 -2.36 -12.28 3.88
C LYS A 89 -1.55 -13.42 4.52
N ARG A 90 -1.13 -14.42 3.72
CA ARG A 90 -0.28 -15.52 4.19
C ARG A 90 1.07 -15.00 4.70
N GLN A 91 1.75 -14.18 3.90
CA GLN A 91 3.02 -13.56 4.26
C GLN A 91 2.92 -12.72 5.53
N ALA A 92 1.86 -11.93 5.69
CA ALA A 92 1.64 -11.14 6.90
C ALA A 92 1.42 -12.02 8.15
N GLN A 93 0.73 -13.16 8.01
CA GLN A 93 0.55 -14.12 9.09
C GLN A 93 1.87 -14.82 9.45
N GLU A 94 2.64 -15.24 8.45
CA GLU A 94 3.98 -15.82 8.63
C GLU A 94 4.92 -14.84 9.33
N ALA A 95 4.96 -13.58 8.90
CA ALA A 95 5.76 -12.53 9.51
C ALA A 95 5.33 -12.27 10.97
N LYS A 96 4.02 -12.20 11.24
CA LYS A 96 3.51 -12.04 12.61
C LYS A 96 3.92 -13.21 13.51
N ALA A 97 3.85 -14.44 13.01
CA ALA A 97 4.28 -15.62 13.76
C ALA A 97 5.78 -15.62 14.03
N ALA A 98 6.61 -15.25 13.04
CA ALA A 98 8.05 -15.12 13.20
C ALA A 98 8.43 -14.06 14.24
N LEU A 99 7.80 -12.88 14.19
CA LEU A 99 8.02 -11.81 15.17
C LEU A 99 7.57 -12.22 16.58
N ALA A 100 6.43 -12.90 16.71
CA ALA A 100 5.98 -13.41 18.01
C ALA A 100 6.95 -14.46 18.59
N HIS A 101 7.52 -15.32 17.74
CA HIS A 101 8.54 -16.27 18.15
C HIS A 101 9.87 -15.61 18.54
N ALA A 102 10.26 -14.54 17.87
CA ALA A 102 11.46 -13.77 18.21
C ALA A 102 11.30 -13.03 19.55
N ALA A 103 10.18 -12.33 19.74
CA ALA A 103 9.89 -11.60 20.98
C ALA A 103 9.86 -12.50 22.24
N GLY A 104 9.47 -13.77 22.08
CA GLY A 104 9.51 -14.76 23.16
C GLY A 104 10.90 -15.31 23.49
N ARG A 105 11.90 -15.13 22.62
CA ARG A 105 13.29 -15.56 22.89
C ARG A 105 14.08 -14.49 23.63
N ASP A 106 13.90 -13.23 23.26
CA ASP A 106 14.69 -12.12 23.81
C ASP A 106 14.38 -11.86 25.30
N SER A 107 13.19 -12.26 25.76
CA SER A 107 12.77 -12.11 27.17
C SER A 107 13.14 -13.29 28.08
N ALA A 108 13.67 -14.38 27.53
CA ALA A 108 13.96 -15.62 28.28
C ALA A 108 15.45 -15.91 28.45
N ASP A 109 16.34 -15.13 27.83
CA ASP A 109 17.78 -15.33 27.97
C ASP A 109 18.30 -14.75 29.30
N PRO A 110 18.74 -15.58 30.26
CA PRO A 110 19.27 -15.09 31.53
C PRO A 110 20.54 -14.25 31.38
N GLU A 111 21.27 -14.37 30.26
CA GLU A 111 22.42 -13.51 29.98
C GLU A 111 21.97 -12.09 29.58
N LEU A 112 20.91 -11.96 28.78
CA LEU A 112 20.33 -10.66 28.42
C LEU A 112 19.79 -9.93 29.66
N LEU A 113 19.07 -10.62 30.54
CA LEU A 113 18.60 -10.05 31.81
C LEU A 113 19.74 -9.56 32.71
N ARG A 114 20.87 -10.27 32.74
CA ARG A 114 22.08 -9.84 33.47
C ARG A 114 22.72 -8.61 32.84
N LEU A 115 22.74 -8.53 31.52
CA LEU A 115 23.27 -7.37 30.79
C LEU A 115 22.39 -6.14 31.02
N ASP A 116 21.06 -6.28 30.98
CA ASP A 116 20.12 -5.19 31.25
C ASP A 116 20.28 -4.64 32.68
N GLU A 117 20.39 -5.53 33.68
CA GLU A 117 20.64 -5.13 35.06
C GLU A 117 21.98 -4.38 35.20
N LYS A 118 23.01 -4.83 34.47
CA LYS A 118 24.32 -4.18 34.45
C LYS A 118 24.28 -2.81 33.77
N ILE A 119 23.53 -2.68 32.66
CA ILE A 119 23.33 -1.40 31.97
C ILE A 119 22.65 -0.42 32.91
N ARG A 120 21.54 -0.81 33.54
CA ARG A 120 20.80 0.05 34.48
C ARG A 120 21.70 0.54 35.62
N ARG A 121 22.48 -0.35 36.21
CA ARG A 121 23.42 0.00 37.29
C ARG A 121 24.48 1.00 36.80
N LEU A 122 25.01 0.82 35.60
CA LEU A 122 26.03 1.72 35.04
C LEU A 122 25.45 3.10 34.70
N GLU A 123 24.21 3.16 34.22
CA GLU A 123 23.51 4.42 33.95
C GLU A 123 23.25 5.21 35.24
N GLU A 124 22.82 4.55 36.32
CA GLU A 124 22.67 5.18 37.64
C GLU A 124 24.00 5.72 38.18
N GLN A 125 25.07 4.95 38.04
CA GLN A 125 26.41 5.37 38.45
C GLN A 125 26.91 6.57 37.63
N ALA A 126 26.69 6.56 36.31
CA ALA A 126 27.05 7.65 35.43
C ALA A 126 26.28 8.93 35.79
N ALA A 127 24.97 8.83 36.04
CA ALA A 127 24.14 9.96 36.46
C ALA A 127 24.62 10.54 37.80
N ALA A 128 24.93 9.70 38.79
CA ALA A 128 25.46 10.14 40.08
C ALA A 128 26.83 10.82 39.96
N LEU A 129 27.71 10.31 39.09
CA LEU A 129 29.01 10.94 38.82
C LEU A 129 28.88 12.27 38.10
N MET A 130 27.94 12.39 37.15
CA MET A 130 27.66 13.65 36.47
C MET A 130 27.09 14.70 37.43
N ALA A 131 26.18 14.32 38.32
CA ALA A 131 25.65 15.21 39.35
C ALA A 131 26.76 15.71 40.29
N LYS A 132 27.61 14.81 40.81
CA LYS A 132 28.76 15.19 41.64
C LYS A 132 29.73 16.11 40.91
N ARG A 133 29.99 15.86 39.63
CA ARG A 133 30.87 16.71 38.82
C ARG A 133 30.27 18.10 38.62
N ALA A 134 28.97 18.20 38.39
CA ALA A 134 28.27 19.48 38.28
C ALA A 134 28.31 20.26 39.60
N ASP A 135 28.06 19.59 40.74
CA ASP A 135 28.16 20.22 42.06
C ASP A 135 29.58 20.74 42.33
N THR A 136 30.62 19.93 42.07
CA THR A 136 32.01 20.38 42.26
C THR A 136 32.39 21.54 41.34
N ALA A 137 31.87 21.59 40.10
CA ALA A 137 32.11 22.70 39.19
C ALA A 137 31.45 23.99 39.70
N ALA A 138 30.20 23.90 40.18
CA ALA A 138 29.49 25.02 40.79
C ALA A 138 30.21 25.54 42.05
N THR A 139 30.71 24.65 42.92
CA THR A 139 31.46 25.06 44.12
C THR A 139 32.80 25.75 43.77
N ILE A 140 33.50 25.29 42.73
CA ILE A 140 34.76 25.91 42.27
C ILE A 140 34.51 27.31 41.69
N GLU A 141 33.40 27.49 40.97
CA GLU A 141 32.98 28.77 40.40
C GLU A 141 32.55 29.77 41.50
N GLU A 142 31.84 29.30 42.53
CA GLU A 142 31.37 30.10 43.66
C GLU A 142 32.52 30.53 44.60
N LEU A 143 33.58 29.73 44.71
CA LEU A 143 34.79 30.06 45.49
C LEU A 143 35.76 31.01 44.77
N GLY A 144 35.48 31.41 43.52
CA GLY A 144 36.30 32.39 42.78
C GLY A 144 37.76 31.97 42.56
N ILE A 145 38.05 30.66 42.55
CA ILE A 145 39.42 30.12 42.54
C ILE A 145 40.14 30.37 41.19
N PHE A 146 39.43 30.87 40.18
CA PHE A 146 39.99 31.29 38.88
C PHE A 146 39.58 32.72 38.49
N GLY A 147 39.72 33.68 39.41
CA GLY A 147 39.70 35.13 39.13
C GLY A 147 41.09 35.73 39.08
#